data_AF-A0A2T2WS14-F1
#
_entry.id   AF-A0A2T2WS14-F1
#
_cell.length_a   1.000
_cell.length_b   1.000
_cell.length_c   1.000
_cell.angle_alpha   90.00
_cell.angle_beta   90.00
_cell.angle_gamma   90.00
#
_symmetry.space_group_name_H-M   'P 1'
#
loop_
_entity.id
_entity.type
_entity.pdbx_description
1 polymer ?
#
loop_
_entity_poly.entity_id
_entity_poly.type
_entity_poly.pdbx_seq_one_letter_code
_entity_poly.pdbx_strand_id
1 'polypeptide(L)' 'MATAVDVVCHMNVEVQEETPHVDYQGERYYFCCAACAKAFEQNPSQYIP' A
#
# COMPACT_ATOMS: atom_id res chain seq x y z
N MET A 1 7.09 -12.27 -10.54
CA MET A 1 7.25 -11.30 -9.45
C MET A 1 6.00 -10.46 -9.43
N ALA A 2 5.34 -10.37 -8.27
CA ALA A 2 4.16 -9.53 -8.15
C ALA A 2 4.63 -8.09 -7.87
N THR A 3 4.11 -7.13 -8.62
CA THR A 3 4.36 -5.71 -8.39
C THR A 3 3.03 -5.06 -8.03
N ALA A 4 3.05 -4.21 -7.02
CA ALA A 4 1.90 -3.43 -6.61
C ALA A 4 2.23 -1.93 -6.74
N VAL A 5 1.19 -1.11 -6.90
CA VAL A 5 1.35 0.34 -6.92
C VAL A 5 1.01 0.86 -5.53
N ASP A 6 1.97 1.53 -4.91
CA ASP A 6 1.71 2.27 -3.67
C ASP A 6 0.79 3.45 -3.99
N VAL A 7 -0.44 3.44 -3.48
CA VAL A 7 -1.45 4.48 -3.75
C VAL A 7 -1.15 5.83 -3.07
N VAL A 8 -0.20 5.87 -2.13
CA VAL A 8 0.21 7.10 -1.43
C VAL A 8 1.26 7.85 -2.25
N CYS A 9 2.26 7.13 -2.76
CA CYS A 9 3.38 7.75 -3.50
C CYS A 9 3.42 7.44 -5.00
N HIS A 10 2.49 6.62 -5.51
CA HIS A 10 2.40 6.15 -6.89
C HIS A 10 3.65 5.43 -7.40
N MET A 11 4.41 4.82 -6.48
CA MET A 11 5.61 4.06 -6.81
C MET A 11 5.26 2.60 -7.05
N ASN A 12 5.90 1.98 -8.05
CA ASN A 12 5.85 0.53 -8.22
C ASN A 12 6.71 -0.13 -7.15
N VAL A 13 6.10 -1.01 -6.36
CA VAL A 13 6.76 -1.76 -5.30
C VAL A 13 6.75 -3.24 -5.64
N GLU A 14 7.89 -3.88 -5.44
CA GLU A 14 8.00 -5.32 -5.56
C GLU A 14 7.40 -5.97 -4.32
N VAL A 15 6.39 -6.81 -4.53
CA VAL A 15 5.70 -7.52 -3.46
C VAL A 15 6.56 -8.70 -3.03
N GLN A 16 7.03 -8.63 -1.79
CA GLN A 16 7.80 -9.64 -1.07
C GLN A 16 7.06 -9.96 0.23
N GLU A 17 7.46 -11.03 0.93
CA GLU A 17 6.82 -11.43 2.19
C GLU A 17 6.95 -10.34 3.27
N GLU A 18 8.06 -9.59 3.28
CA GLU A 18 8.30 -8.49 4.22
C GLU A 18 7.79 -7.13 3.73
N THR A 19 7.17 -7.04 2.54
CA THR A 19 6.69 -5.77 2.01
C THR A 19 5.55 -5.23 2.89
N PRO A 20 5.63 -3.96 3.35
CA PRO A 20 4.56 -3.34 4.11
C PRO A 20 3.24 -3.39 3.35
N HIS A 21 2.20 -3.91 4.00
CA HIS A 21 0.87 -4.05 3.41
C HIS A 21 -0.22 -3.76 4.42
N VAL A 22 -1.38 -3.35 3.92
CA VAL A 22 -2.58 -3.05 4.69
C VAL A 22 -3.75 -3.71 3.99
N ASP A 23 -4.54 -4.48 4.75
CA ASP A 23 -5.77 -5.08 4.25
C ASP A 23 -6.93 -4.09 4.48
N TYR A 24 -7.53 -3.59 3.40
CA TYR A 24 -8.63 -2.62 3.44
C TYR A 24 -9.75 -3.03 2.49
N GLN A 25 -11.00 -3.04 2.98
CA GLN A 25 -12.19 -3.47 2.21
C GLN A 25 -12.10 -4.86 1.54
N GLY A 26 -11.28 -5.76 2.10
CA GLY A 26 -11.07 -7.10 1.54
C GLY A 26 -10.01 -7.16 0.42
N GLU A 27 -9.34 -6.05 0.14
CA GLU A 27 -8.20 -5.97 -0.76
C GLU A 27 -6.91 -5.68 0.02
N ARG A 28 -5.80 -6.27 -0.43
CA ARG A 28 -4.47 -6.05 0.15
C ARG A 28 -3.73 -4.99 -0.64
N TYR A 29 -3.43 -3.87 0.02
CA TYR A 29 -2.63 -2.78 -0.53
C TYR A 29 -1.19 -2.90 -0.06
N TYR A 30 -0.23 -2.67 -0.96
CA TYR A 30 1.20 -2.75 -0.67
C TYR A 30 1.84 -1.37 -0.80
N PHE A 31 2.85 -1.12 0.04
CA PHE A 31 3.46 0.19 0.20
C PHE A 31 4.98 0.12 0.11
N CYS A 32 5.60 1.20 -0.37
CA CYS A 32 7.04 1.28 -0.54
C CYS A 32 7.78 1.35 0.80
N CYS A 33 7.09 1.83 1.83
CA CYS A 33 7.61 1.94 3.19
C CYS A 33 6.48 1.96 4.21
N ALA A 34 6.84 1.72 5.48
CA ALA A 34 5.90 1.77 6.60
C ALA A 34 5.23 3.15 6.76
N ALA A 35 5.88 4.24 6.33
CA ALA A 35 5.27 5.57 6.38
C ALA A 35 4.09 5.70 5.40
N CYS A 36 4.18 5.12 4.20
CA CYS A 36 3.09 5.10 3.23
C CYS A 36 1.94 4.20 3.71
N ALA A 37 2.26 3.01 4.25
CA ALA A 37 1.26 2.15 4.89
C ALA A 37 0.51 2.89 6.01
N LYS A 38 1.22 3.58 6.90
CA LYS A 38 0.62 4.35 8.00
C LYS A 38 -0.19 5.55 7.52
N ALA A 39 0.22 6.21 6.44
CA ALA A 39 -0.54 7.32 5.84
C ALA A 39 -1.86 6.80 5.26
N PHE A 40 -1.80 5.64 4.59
CA PHE A 40 -2.96 4.95 4.07
C PHE A 40 -3.90 4.47 5.18
N GLU A 41 -3.41 3.87 6.26
CA GLU A 41 -4.24 3.47 7.40
C GLU A 41 -4.98 4.64 8.07
N GLN A 42 -4.36 5.82 8.09
CA GLN A 42 -4.97 7.02 8.68
C GLN A 42 -6.12 7.56 7.85
N ASN A 43 -5.99 7.58 6.51
CA ASN A 43 -7.01 8.13 5.61
C ASN A 43 -7.10 7.32 4.30
N PRO A 44 -7.54 6.06 4.33
CA PRO A 44 -7.50 5.18 3.16
C PRO A 44 -8.40 5.72 2.04
N SER A 45 -9.58 6.24 2.40
CA SER A 45 -10.55 6.85 1.48
C SER A 45 -10.06 8.10 0.75
N GLN A 46 -8.89 8.64 1.10
CA GLN A 46 -8.25 9.73 0.35
C GLN A 46 -7.39 9.20 -0.80
N TYR A 47 -6.87 7.98 -0.67
CA TYR A 47 -5.93 7.36 -1.60
C TYR A 47 -6.59 6.33 -2.52
N ILE A 48 -7.74 5.78 -2.12
CA ILE A 48 -8.58 4.97 -2.98
C ILE A 48 -9.89 5.69 -3.33
N PRO A 49 -10.36 5.60 -4.59
CA PRO A 49 -11.62 6.18 -5.04
C PRO A 49 -12.86 5.44 -4.51
#